data_AF-A0A9N8H7J9-F1
#
_entry.id   AF-A0A9N8H7J9-F1
#
_cell.length_a   1.000
_cell.length_b   1.000
_cell.length_c   1.000
_cell.angle_alpha   90.00
_cell.angle_beta   90.00
_cell.angle_gamma   90.00
#
_symmetry.space_group_name_H-M   'P 1'
#
loop_
_entity.id
_entity.type
_entity.pdbx_description
1 polymer ?
#
loop_
_entity_poly.entity_id
_entity_poly.type
_entity_poly.pdbx_seq_one_letter_code
_entity_poly.pdbx_strand_id
1 'polypeptide(L)'
;MIAAPNSAITKKIMMGTNGVAAIVALALVHLTIVIAAATQEGALSQIFIFGEVFDPSLSQLGGMQKLFQYPNFIAEEWPHVLIWDLFVGRAIWMDGLKRGVDTRLSLVFCNFIGPPGLLIYVATCLLSDDKGLPSLGDEGDVTEDYQ
;
A
#
# COMPACT_ATOMS: atom_id res chain seq x y z
N MET A 1 -11.73 8.43 2.10
CA MET A 1 -10.89 9.20 1.15
C MET A 1 -11.56 9.31 -0.22
N ILE A 2 -12.07 8.23 -0.82
CA ILE A 2 -12.74 8.27 -2.14
C ILE A 2 -14.05 9.07 -2.14
N ALA A 3 -15.04 8.66 -1.33
CA ALA A 3 -16.40 9.23 -1.40
C ALA A 3 -16.50 10.66 -0.83
N ALA A 4 -15.77 10.93 0.25
CA ALA A 4 -15.80 12.22 0.96
C ALA A 4 -14.38 12.70 1.31
N PRO A 5 -13.55 13.05 0.30
CA PRO A 5 -12.13 13.39 0.51
C PRO A 5 -11.91 14.62 1.38
N ASN A 6 -12.84 15.57 1.36
CA ASN A 6 -12.73 16.86 2.06
C ASN A 6 -13.51 16.94 3.38
N SER A 7 -14.21 15.88 3.79
CA SER A 7 -15.03 15.92 5.01
C SER A 7 -14.17 16.01 6.27
N ALA A 8 -14.70 16.68 7.30
CA ALA A 8 -14.04 16.80 8.60
C ALA A 8 -13.75 15.43 9.22
N ILE A 9 -14.65 14.46 9.03
CA ILE A 9 -14.48 13.08 9.53
C ILE A 9 -13.33 12.38 8.81
N THR A 10 -13.27 12.42 7.47
CA THR A 10 -12.17 11.79 6.72
C THR A 10 -10.84 12.41 7.15
N LYS A 11 -10.78 13.74 7.27
CA LYS A 11 -9.57 14.45 7.73
C LYS A 11 -9.17 14.05 9.14
N LYS A 12 -10.13 13.99 10.08
CA LYS A 12 -9.87 13.57 11.47
C LYS A 12 -9.30 12.16 11.57
N ILE A 13 -9.81 11.22 10.77
CA ILE A 13 -9.39 9.81 10.81
C ILE A 13 -8.05 9.63 10.10
N MET A 14 -7.89 10.23 8.91
CA MET A 14 -6.79 9.88 8.01
C MET A 14 -5.61 10.86 8.06
N MET A 15 -5.76 12.11 8.53
CA MET A 15 -4.64 13.06 8.61
C MET A 15 -3.80 12.87 9.87
N GLY A 16 -2.53 13.30 9.77
CA GLY A 16 -1.59 13.38 10.89
C GLY A 16 -1.41 12.05 11.62
N THR A 17 -1.19 12.13 12.93
CA THR A 17 -0.92 11.00 13.82
C THR A 17 -2.07 10.00 13.87
N ASN A 18 -3.32 10.43 13.74
CA ASN A 18 -4.48 9.53 13.79
C ASN A 18 -4.47 8.52 12.65
N GLY A 19 -4.20 8.98 11.42
CA GLY A 19 -4.14 8.09 10.25
C GLY A 19 -2.97 7.11 10.34
N VAL A 20 -1.81 7.59 10.81
CA VAL A 20 -0.65 6.72 11.05
C VAL A 20 -0.96 5.69 12.14
N ALA A 21 -1.57 6.10 13.25
CA ALA A 21 -1.96 5.19 14.33
C ALA A 21 -2.96 4.13 13.87
N ALA A 22 -3.93 4.49 13.02
CA ALA A 22 -4.86 3.53 12.43
C ALA A 22 -4.14 2.47 11.57
N ILE A 23 -3.18 2.90 10.73
CA ILE A 23 -2.38 1.98 9.90
C ILE A 23 -1.48 1.10 10.76
N VAL A 24 -0.83 1.67 11.79
CA VAL A 24 -0.01 0.90 12.76
C VAL A 24 -0.86 -0.13 13.50
N ALA A 25 -2.08 0.23 13.93
CA ALA A 25 -2.98 -0.71 14.58
C ALA A 25 -3.35 -1.87 13.64
N LEU A 26 -3.65 -1.60 12.37
CA LEU A 26 -3.89 -2.65 11.37
C LEU A 26 -2.65 -3.51 11.12
N ALA A 27 -1.45 -2.90 11.08
CA ALA A 27 -0.20 -3.62 10.93
C ALA A 27 0.07 -4.56 12.12
N LEU A 28 -0.28 -4.17 13.34
CA LEU A 28 -0.19 -5.04 14.53
C LEU A 28 -1.17 -6.21 14.46
N VAL A 29 -2.39 -5.97 13.96
CA VAL A 29 -3.37 -7.05 13.71
C VAL A 29 -2.81 -8.02 12.67
N HIS A 30 -2.26 -7.51 11.56
CA HIS A 30 -1.63 -8.33 10.54
C HIS A 30 -0.44 -9.13 11.09
N LEU A 31 0.43 -8.52 11.89
CA LEU A 31 1.52 -9.23 12.57
C LEU A 31 1.01 -10.38 13.44
N THR A 32 -0.13 -10.20 14.11
CA THR A 32 -0.76 -11.27 14.89
C THR A 32 -1.22 -12.43 14.00
N ILE A 33 -1.75 -12.14 12.80
CA ILE A 33 -2.13 -13.15 11.81
C ILE A 33 -0.90 -13.92 11.32
N VAL A 34 0.19 -13.22 11.00
CA VAL A 34 1.47 -13.82 10.57
C VAL A 34 2.00 -14.80 11.64
N ILE A 35 2.04 -14.36 12.90
CA ILE A 35 2.48 -15.20 14.02
C ILE A 35 1.57 -16.41 14.20
N ALA A 36 0.25 -16.22 14.10
CA ALA A 36 -0.71 -17.31 14.22
C ALA A 36 -0.58 -18.33 13.07
N ALA A 37 -0.33 -17.87 11.84
CA ALA A 37 -0.09 -18.72 10.68
C ALA A 37 1.21 -19.52 10.83
N ALA A 38 2.28 -18.89 11.32
CA ALA A 38 3.59 -19.50 11.51
C ALA A 38 3.61 -20.61 12.59
N THR A 39 2.62 -20.65 13.48
CA THR A 39 2.50 -21.68 14.53
C THR A 39 1.65 -22.89 14.13
N GLN A 40 1.03 -22.87 12.93
CA GLN A 40 0.23 -23.99 12.44
C GLN A 40 1.08 -25.14 11.89
N GLU A 41 0.53 -26.36 11.92
CA GLU A 41 1.12 -27.51 11.24
C GLU A 41 1.24 -27.23 9.73
N GLY A 42 2.43 -27.50 9.17
CA GLY A 42 2.73 -27.22 7.76
C GLY A 42 3.35 -25.86 7.48
N ALA A 43 3.51 -24.96 8.46
CA ALA A 43 4.14 -23.65 8.27
C ALA A 43 5.55 -23.72 7.64
N LEU A 44 6.37 -24.70 8.06
CA LEU A 44 7.71 -24.92 7.47
C LEU A 44 7.66 -25.24 5.98
N SER A 45 6.63 -25.97 5.51
CA SER A 45 6.49 -26.30 4.10
C SER A 45 6.24 -25.05 3.25
N GLN A 46 5.47 -24.09 3.77
CA GLN A 46 5.17 -22.84 3.10
C GLN A 46 6.44 -21.99 2.93
N ILE A 47 7.33 -21.97 3.93
CA ILE A 47 8.63 -21.26 3.85
C ILE A 47 9.51 -21.80 2.73
N PHE A 48 9.59 -23.12 2.56
CA PHE A 48 10.37 -23.72 1.47
C PHE A 48 9.77 -23.40 0.10
N ILE A 49 8.44 -23.50 -0.04
CA ILE A 49 7.74 -23.16 -1.29
C ILE A 49 7.90 -21.67 -1.61
N PHE A 50 7.89 -20.79 -0.60
CA PHE A 50 8.16 -19.37 -0.77
C PHE A 50 9.57 -19.12 -1.33
N GLY A 51 10.56 -19.90 -0.91
CA GLY A 51 11.89 -19.88 -1.52
C GLY A 51 11.88 -20.18 -3.02
N GLU A 52 11.00 -21.08 -3.49
CA GLU A 52 10.87 -21.40 -4.93
C GLU A 52 10.40 -20.20 -5.76
N VAL A 53 9.64 -19.26 -5.17
CA VAL A 53 9.15 -18.06 -5.86
C VAL A 53 10.30 -17.13 -6.27
N PHE A 54 11.38 -17.11 -5.49
CA PHE A 54 12.54 -16.24 -5.73
C PHE A 54 13.71 -16.97 -6.39
N ASP A 55 13.57 -18.27 -6.66
CA ASP A 55 14.57 -19.01 -7.42
C ASP A 55 14.35 -18.76 -8.94
N PRO A 56 15.28 -18.07 -9.62
CA PRO A 56 15.15 -17.77 -11.04
C PRO A 56 15.25 -19.01 -11.94
N SER A 57 15.72 -20.16 -11.41
CA SER A 57 15.76 -21.43 -12.13
C SER A 57 14.41 -22.15 -12.14
N LEU A 58 13.47 -21.74 -11.27
CA LEU A 58 12.14 -22.32 -11.13
C LEU A 58 11.06 -21.41 -11.71
N SER A 59 9.84 -21.95 -11.85
CA SER A 59 8.68 -21.15 -12.21
C SER A 59 8.18 -20.36 -11.01
N GLN A 60 8.45 -19.06 -10.98
CA GLN A 60 7.96 -18.16 -9.92
C GLN A 60 6.43 -18.20 -9.80
N LEU A 61 5.72 -18.22 -10.94
CA LEU A 61 4.27 -18.38 -10.99
C LEU A 61 3.84 -19.73 -10.41
N GLY A 62 4.55 -20.81 -10.72
CA GLY A 62 4.30 -22.14 -10.16
C GLY A 62 4.48 -22.17 -8.64
N GLY A 63 5.52 -21.53 -8.11
CA GLY A 63 5.73 -21.35 -6.67
C GLY A 63 4.57 -20.60 -6.01
N MET A 64 4.13 -19.48 -6.60
CA MET A 64 2.97 -18.73 -6.10
C MET A 64 1.70 -19.57 -6.12
N GLN A 65 1.42 -20.29 -7.21
CA GLN A 65 0.25 -21.17 -7.31
C GLN A 65 0.20 -22.24 -6.21
N LYS A 66 1.36 -22.79 -5.83
CA LYS A 66 1.48 -23.72 -4.70
C LYS A 66 1.17 -23.02 -3.38
N LEU A 67 1.73 -21.83 -3.13
CA LEU A 67 1.45 -21.05 -1.91
C LEU A 67 -0.04 -20.70 -1.76
N PHE A 68 -0.70 -20.34 -2.87
CA PHE A 68 -2.13 -20.05 -2.88
C PHE A 68 -3.02 -21.27 -2.59
N GLN A 69 -2.48 -22.49 -2.48
CA GLN A 69 -3.24 -23.65 -1.98
C GLN A 69 -3.35 -23.66 -0.45
N TYR A 70 -2.56 -22.85 0.26
CA TYR A 70 -2.54 -22.81 1.72
C TYR A 70 -3.42 -21.68 2.25
N PRO A 71 -4.51 -21.98 3.00
CA PRO A 71 -5.37 -20.95 3.57
C PRO A 71 -4.63 -19.96 4.47
N ASN A 72 -3.61 -20.43 5.19
CA ASN A 72 -2.78 -19.60 6.06
C ASN A 72 -2.03 -18.52 5.28
N PHE A 73 -1.48 -18.86 4.11
CA PHE A 73 -0.80 -17.91 3.24
C PHE A 73 -1.78 -16.85 2.69
N ILE A 74 -2.97 -17.28 2.25
CA ILE A 74 -4.00 -16.33 1.79
C ILE A 74 -4.44 -15.39 2.92
N ALA A 75 -4.61 -15.93 4.12
CA ALA A 75 -5.02 -15.17 5.30
C ALA A 75 -3.96 -14.13 5.73
N GLU A 76 -2.69 -14.39 5.45
CA GLU A 76 -1.59 -13.44 5.64
C GLU A 76 -1.54 -12.39 4.52
N GLU A 77 -1.48 -12.83 3.25
CA GLU A 77 -1.26 -11.95 2.11
C GLU A 77 -2.43 -11.01 1.81
N TRP A 78 -3.66 -11.43 2.10
CA TRP A 78 -4.84 -10.60 1.84
C TRP A 78 -4.88 -9.31 2.69
N PRO A 79 -4.80 -9.36 4.03
CA PRO A 79 -4.72 -8.15 4.84
C PRO A 79 -3.43 -7.38 4.58
N HIS A 80 -2.32 -8.06 4.25
CA HIS A 80 -1.06 -7.40 3.86
C HIS A 80 -1.30 -6.41 2.71
N VAL A 81 -1.85 -6.86 1.57
CA VAL A 81 -2.09 -5.99 0.42
C VAL A 81 -3.08 -4.86 0.73
N LEU A 82 -4.14 -5.13 1.50
CA LEU A 82 -5.13 -4.09 1.88
C LEU A 82 -4.52 -2.98 2.74
N ILE A 83 -3.61 -3.33 3.65
CA ILE A 83 -2.92 -2.36 4.52
C ILE A 83 -1.96 -1.51 3.70
N TRP A 84 -1.23 -2.12 2.77
CA TRP A 84 -0.34 -1.39 1.86
C TRP A 84 -1.12 -0.47 0.91
N ASP A 85 -2.25 -0.92 0.38
CA ASP A 85 -3.13 -0.09 -0.45
C ASP A 85 -3.71 1.09 0.34
N LEU A 86 -4.07 0.88 1.62
CA LEU A 86 -4.51 1.96 2.51
C LEU A 86 -3.37 2.96 2.77
N PHE A 87 -2.15 2.47 2.99
CA PHE A 87 -0.98 3.30 3.25
C PHE A 87 -0.62 4.17 2.03
N VAL A 88 -0.50 3.56 0.86
CA VAL A 88 -0.22 4.26 -0.41
C VAL A 88 -1.38 5.17 -0.79
N GLY A 89 -2.62 4.69 -0.67
CA GLY A 89 -3.82 5.49 -0.91
C GLY A 89 -3.89 6.71 0.00
N ARG A 90 -3.51 6.58 1.28
CA ARG A 90 -3.40 7.73 2.19
C ARG A 90 -2.33 8.72 1.71
N ALA A 91 -1.16 8.26 1.26
CA ALA A 91 -0.11 9.13 0.74
C ALA A 91 -0.59 9.91 -0.50
N ILE A 92 -1.21 9.21 -1.47
CA ILE A 92 -1.85 9.80 -2.66
C ILE A 92 -2.88 10.85 -2.25
N TRP A 93 -3.78 10.50 -1.32
CA TRP A 93 -4.84 11.40 -0.88
C TRP A 93 -4.30 12.65 -0.19
N MET A 94 -3.28 12.53 0.66
CA MET A 94 -2.63 13.65 1.33
C MET A 94 -1.93 14.59 0.35
N ASP A 95 -1.14 14.04 -0.58
CA ASP A 95 -0.47 14.80 -1.63
C ASP A 95 -1.48 15.53 -2.51
N GLY A 96 -2.55 14.82 -2.93
CA GLY A 96 -3.59 15.39 -3.79
C GLY A 96 -4.40 16.48 -3.09
N LEU A 97 -4.67 16.33 -1.78
CA LEU A 97 -5.29 17.40 -0.99
C LEU A 97 -4.41 18.63 -0.87
N LYS A 98 -3.10 18.47 -0.64
CA LYS A 98 -2.15 19.60 -0.56
C LYS A 98 -2.05 20.32 -1.91
N ARG A 99 -2.04 19.57 -3.02
CA ARG A 99 -1.79 20.09 -4.37
C ARG A 99 -3.05 20.45 -5.14
N GLY A 100 -4.24 20.12 -4.64
CA GLY A 100 -5.51 20.34 -5.32
C GLY A 100 -5.75 19.42 -6.53
N VAL A 101 -5.17 18.21 -6.51
CA VAL A 101 -5.29 17.21 -7.59
C VAL A 101 -6.40 16.20 -7.23
N ASP A 102 -7.27 15.85 -8.19
CA ASP A 102 -8.28 14.81 -7.95
C ASP A 102 -7.61 13.43 -7.83
N THR A 103 -7.94 12.74 -6.74
CA THR A 103 -7.36 11.44 -6.36
C THR A 103 -8.35 10.30 -6.48
N ARG A 104 -9.65 10.57 -6.76
CA ARG A 104 -10.70 9.54 -6.67
C ARG A 104 -10.40 8.29 -7.50
N LEU A 105 -10.04 8.49 -8.77
CA LEU A 105 -9.72 7.38 -9.67
C LEU A 105 -8.48 6.62 -9.19
N SER A 106 -7.41 7.34 -8.86
CA SER A 106 -6.19 6.77 -8.31
C SER A 106 -6.45 5.93 -7.06
N LEU A 107 -7.28 6.42 -6.14
CA LEU A 107 -7.62 5.73 -4.89
C LEU A 107 -8.49 4.48 -5.12
N VAL A 108 -9.41 4.51 -6.08
CA VAL A 108 -10.19 3.32 -6.48
C VAL A 108 -9.25 2.25 -7.02
N PHE A 109 -8.41 2.60 -7.98
CA PHE A 109 -7.48 1.65 -8.59
C PHE A 109 -6.38 1.20 -7.62
N CYS A 110 -5.96 2.06 -6.68
CA CYS A 110 -5.05 1.69 -5.61
C CYS A 110 -5.67 0.63 -4.71
N ASN A 111 -6.94 0.77 -4.32
CA ASN A 111 -7.61 -0.20 -3.45
C ASN A 111 -7.91 -1.55 -4.12
N PHE A 112 -8.06 -1.59 -5.45
CA PHE A 112 -8.43 -2.83 -6.15
C PHE A 112 -7.24 -3.56 -6.75
N ILE A 113 -6.27 -2.82 -7.27
CA ILE A 113 -5.14 -3.40 -7.99
C ILE A 113 -3.79 -2.77 -7.62
N GLY A 114 -3.70 -2.01 -6.52
CA GLY A 114 -2.44 -1.50 -5.96
C GLY A 114 -1.67 -0.57 -6.91
N PRO A 115 -0.54 -1.01 -7.51
CA PRO A 115 0.37 -0.15 -8.28
C PRO A 115 -0.24 0.71 -9.40
N PRO A 116 -1.24 0.25 -10.19
CA PRO A 116 -1.89 1.09 -11.20
C PRO A 116 -2.56 2.34 -10.62
N GLY A 117 -3.04 2.30 -9.38
CA GLY A 117 -3.57 3.49 -8.71
C GLY A 117 -2.51 4.59 -8.55
N LEU A 118 -1.28 4.21 -8.20
CA LEU A 118 -0.14 5.12 -8.13
C LEU A 118 0.22 5.67 -9.51
N LEU A 119 0.26 4.82 -10.54
CA LEU A 119 0.52 5.26 -11.93
C LEU A 119 -0.52 6.27 -12.41
N ILE A 120 -1.80 6.01 -12.16
CA ILE A 120 -2.88 6.95 -12.47
C ILE A 120 -2.65 8.26 -11.73
N TYR A 121 -2.25 8.23 -10.46
CA TYR A 121 -1.98 9.45 -9.71
C TYR A 121 -0.82 10.26 -10.30
N VAL A 122 0.30 9.62 -10.61
CA VAL A 122 1.45 10.25 -11.27
C VAL A 122 1.02 10.86 -12.60
N ALA A 123 0.27 10.13 -13.43
CA ALA A 123 -0.24 10.64 -14.69
C ALA A 123 -1.15 11.86 -14.49
N THR A 124 -2.10 11.83 -13.55
CA THR A 124 -2.97 12.97 -13.24
C THR A 124 -2.15 14.19 -12.81
N CYS A 125 -1.09 14.00 -12.00
CA CYS A 125 -0.21 15.09 -11.58
C CYS A 125 0.56 15.70 -12.76
N LEU A 126 1.12 14.88 -13.64
CA LEU A 126 1.87 15.34 -14.81
C LEU A 126 0.98 16.07 -15.83
N LEU A 127 -0.29 15.67 -15.93
CA LEU A 127 -1.28 16.31 -16.80
C LEU A 127 -1.93 17.55 -16.16
N SER A 128 -1.69 17.81 -14.88
CA SER A 128 -2.20 19.00 -14.19
C SER A 128 -1.18 20.13 -14.31
N ASP A 129 -1.61 21.29 -14.80
CA ASP A 129 -0.74 22.46 -15.01
C ASP A 129 0.03 22.82 -13.73
N ASP A 130 1.35 22.99 -13.87
CA ASP A 130 2.30 23.38 -12.82
C ASP A 130 2.40 22.46 -11.59
N LYS A 131 1.94 21.20 -11.70
CA LYS A 131 2.04 20.24 -10.57
C LYS A 131 3.29 19.36 -10.63
N GLY A 132 3.67 18.84 -11.79
CA GLY A 132 4.83 17.94 -11.93
C GLY A 132 4.67 16.61 -11.19
N LEU A 133 5.79 15.96 -10.83
CA LEU A 133 5.77 14.68 -10.10
C LEU A 133 5.19 14.84 -8.68
N PRO A 134 4.51 13.82 -8.12
CA PRO A 134 4.01 13.86 -6.77
C PRO A 134 5.12 13.78 -5.72
N SER A 135 4.95 14.50 -4.61
CA SER A 135 5.95 14.50 -3.54
C SER A 135 5.77 13.33 -2.58
N LEU A 136 4.53 12.83 -2.44
CA LEU A 136 4.17 11.64 -1.66
C LEU A 136 4.71 11.64 -0.21
N GLY A 137 4.91 12.83 0.36
CA GLY A 137 5.45 13.01 1.70
C GLY A 137 6.87 13.57 1.76
N ASP A 138 7.53 13.74 0.61
CA ASP A 138 8.72 14.56 0.49
C ASP A 138 8.30 16.04 0.58
N GLU A 139 8.70 16.71 1.66
CA GLU A 139 8.56 18.16 1.78
C GLU A 139 9.83 18.74 1.17
N GLY A 140 9.79 19.00 -0.13
CA GLY A 140 10.93 19.52 -0.87
C GLY A 140 11.42 20.82 -0.25
N ASP A 141 12.50 20.72 0.52
CA ASP A 141 13.45 21.79 0.76
C ASP A 141 14.86 21.19 0.77
N VAL A 142 15.39 20.97 -0.43
CA VAL A 142 16.84 20.80 -0.66
C VAL A 142 17.26 21.93 -1.58
N THR A 143 16.98 23.16 -1.15
CA THR A 143 17.60 24.35 -1.72
C THR A 143 18.20 25.16 -0.58
N GLU A 144 19.33 24.72 -0.06
CA GLU A 144 20.41 25.60 0.44
C GLU A 144 21.65 24.74 0.74
N ASP A 145 22.82 25.25 0.32
CA ASP A 145 24.18 24.80 0.67
C ASP A 145 24.76 23.50 0.10
N TYR A 146 25.04 23.52 -1.21
CA TYR A 146 26.35 23.09 -1.71
C TYR A 146 26.89 24.12 -2.72
N GLN A 147 27.37 25.25 -2.20
CA GLN A 147 28.37 26.10 -2.87
C GLN A 147 29.65 26.11 -2.05
#